data_AF-A0A8S0TLK1-F1
#
_entry.id   AF-A0A8S0TLK1-F1
#
_cell.length_a   1.000
_cell.length_b   1.000
_cell.length_c   1.000
_cell.angle_alpha   90.00
_cell.angle_beta   90.00
_cell.angle_gamma   90.00
#
_symmetry.space_group_name_H-M   'P 1'
#
loop_
_entity.id
_entity.type
_entity.pdbx_description
1 polymer ?
#
loop_
_entity_poly.entity_id
_entity_poly.type
_entity_poly.pdbx_seq_one_letter_code
_entity_poly.pdbx_strand_id
1 'polypeptide(L)'
;MIKFDEKWIADSNVIVGIIEEKYPNPPLSPPEISPVGSKILPSFVKFLKRKDPDDGSELALHNELKALDEHLKAKGRYVVGENICAVDLSLAPKLYHLEVALGHFKGWTVLESLSYLHDYVKVFRFPISLSCNSVWWHKLDT
;
A
#
# COMPACT_ATOMS: atom_id res chain seq x y z
N MET A 1 -10.14 -5.28 13.25
CA MET A 1 -10.99 -6.49 13.37
C MET A 1 -12.18 -6.31 12.43
N ILE A 2 -12.73 -7.41 11.93
CA ILE A 2 -13.99 -7.43 11.15
C ILE A 2 -14.91 -8.49 11.78
N LYS A 3 -16.23 -8.36 11.59
CA LYS A 3 -17.22 -9.35 12.04
C LYS A 3 -17.82 -10.05 10.83
N PHE A 4 -17.70 -11.38 10.75
CA PHE A 4 -18.37 -12.22 9.76
C PHE A 4 -19.15 -13.32 10.47
N ASP A 5 -20.41 -13.50 10.10
CA ASP A 5 -21.27 -14.60 10.58
C ASP A 5 -21.23 -14.72 12.12
N GLU A 6 -21.42 -13.58 12.79
CA GLU A 6 -21.36 -13.43 14.25
C GLU A 6 -19.98 -13.65 14.93
N LYS A 7 -18.93 -13.94 14.16
CA LYS A 7 -17.56 -14.13 14.66
C LYS A 7 -16.68 -12.92 14.38
N TRP A 8 -15.98 -12.45 15.42
CA TRP A 8 -14.93 -11.44 15.28
C TRP A 8 -13.63 -12.07 14.79
N ILE A 9 -13.04 -11.47 13.77
CA ILE A 9 -11.79 -11.89 13.15
C ILE A 9 -10.78 -10.74 13.28
N ALA A 10 -9.58 -11.07 13.76
CA ALA A 10 -8.42 -10.18 13.85
C ALA A 10 -7.39 -10.54 12.76
N ASP A 11 -6.32 -9.74 12.69
CA ASP A 11 -5.23 -9.82 11.70
C ASP A 11 -5.69 -9.49 10.26
N SER A 12 -5.14 -8.40 9.70
CA SER A 12 -5.50 -7.98 8.34
C SER A 12 -5.13 -9.01 7.27
N ASN A 13 -4.07 -9.79 7.46
CA ASN A 13 -3.68 -10.83 6.50
C ASN A 13 -4.72 -11.96 6.46
N VAL A 14 -5.24 -12.35 7.64
CA VAL A 14 -6.30 -13.36 7.74
C VAL A 14 -7.61 -12.82 7.18
N ILE A 15 -7.96 -11.56 7.50
CA ILE A 15 -9.18 -10.91 7.02
C ILE A 15 -9.21 -10.82 5.50
N VAL A 16 -8.11 -10.41 4.86
CA VAL A 16 -8.05 -10.30 3.39
C VAL A 16 -8.27 -11.66 2.71
N GLY A 17 -7.69 -12.73 3.23
CA GLY A 17 -7.91 -14.08 2.68
C GLY A 17 -9.37 -14.54 2.78
N ILE A 18 -10.04 -14.25 3.91
CA ILE A 18 -11.46 -14.58 4.09
C ILE A 18 -12.35 -13.74 3.16
N ILE A 19 -12.01 -12.46 2.95
CA ILE A 19 -12.74 -11.60 2.01
C ILE A 19 -12.63 -12.16 0.59
N GLU A 20 -11.43 -12.55 0.15
CA GLU A 20 -11.21 -13.13 -1.17
C GLU A 20 -11.97 -14.45 -1.37
N GLU A 21 -12.01 -15.32 -0.35
CA GLU A 21 -12.75 -16.58 -0.41
C GLU A 21 -14.27 -16.33 -0.49
N LYS A 22 -14.80 -15.39 0.31
CA LYS A 22 -16.24 -15.09 0.35
C LYS A 22 -16.70 -14.28 -0.86
N TYR A 23 -15.83 -13.46 -1.44
CA TYR A 23 -16.12 -12.58 -2.57
C TYR A 23 -15.02 -12.67 -3.65
N PRO A 24 -14.93 -13.78 -4.39
CA PRO A 24 -13.80 -14.05 -5.29
C PRO A 24 -13.81 -13.22 -6.59
N ASN A 25 -14.85 -12.41 -6.82
CA ASN A 25 -15.00 -11.64 -8.05
C ASN A 25 -15.31 -10.16 -7.74
N PRO A 26 -14.50 -9.20 -8.25
CA PRO A 26 -13.26 -9.42 -9.01
C PRO A 26 -12.12 -9.97 -8.11
N PRO A 27 -11.23 -10.82 -8.63
CA PRO A 27 -10.12 -11.37 -7.84
C PRO A 27 -9.08 -10.29 -7.53
N LEU A 28 -8.60 -10.25 -6.29
CA LEU A 28 -7.53 -9.36 -5.84
C LEU A 28 -6.24 -10.12 -5.56
N SER A 29 -6.28 -11.44 -5.46
CA SER A 29 -5.10 -12.28 -5.29
C SER A 29 -4.26 -12.28 -6.57
N PRO A 30 -2.99 -11.85 -6.51
CA PRO A 30 -2.15 -11.87 -7.70
C PRO A 30 -1.77 -13.31 -8.07
N PRO A 31 -1.62 -13.63 -9.37
CA PRO A 31 -1.17 -14.95 -9.82
C PRO A 31 0.28 -15.24 -9.42
N GLU A 32 1.10 -14.20 -9.24
CA GLU A 32 2.48 -14.28 -8.76
C GLU A 32 2.68 -13.30 -7.60
N ILE A 33 3.19 -13.80 -6.46
CA ILE A 33 3.47 -12.97 -5.29
C ILE A 33 4.83 -12.31 -5.47
N SER A 34 4.85 -10.99 -5.70
CA SER A 34 6.09 -10.21 -5.64
C SER A 34 6.46 -9.91 -4.19
N PRO A 35 7.71 -10.19 -3.74
CA PRO A 35 8.17 -9.78 -2.42
C PRO A 35 8.46 -8.28 -2.32
N VAL A 36 8.35 -7.53 -3.42
CA VAL A 36 8.62 -6.09 -3.47
C VAL A 36 7.75 -5.33 -2.48
N GLY A 37 8.34 -4.35 -1.79
CA GLY A 37 7.64 -3.53 -0.81
C GLY A 37 7.34 -4.20 0.53
N SER A 38 7.54 -5.51 0.69
CA SER A 38 7.30 -6.23 1.96
C SER A 38 8.12 -5.66 3.14
N LYS A 39 9.33 -5.15 2.86
CA LYS A 39 10.24 -4.57 3.85
C LYS A 39 10.08 -3.06 4.05
N ILE A 40 9.19 -2.39 3.30
CA ILE A 40 8.99 -0.94 3.46
C ILE A 40 8.54 -0.60 4.87
N LEU A 41 7.52 -1.27 5.41
CA LEU A 41 7.01 -0.99 6.76
C LEU A 41 8.06 -1.21 7.86
N PRO A 42 8.77 -2.36 7.94
CA PRO A 42 9.80 -2.52 8.98
C PRO A 42 10.97 -1.54 8.80
N SER A 43 11.42 -1.25 7.57
CA SER A 43 12.46 -0.24 7.32
C SER A 43 12.01 1.17 7.71
N PHE A 44 10.77 1.54 7.37
CA PHE A 44 10.16 2.81 7.77
C PHE A 44 10.08 2.95 9.29
N VAL A 45 9.55 1.94 9.99
CA VAL A 45 9.44 2.00 11.46
C VAL A 45 10.81 2.07 12.12
N LYS A 46 11.81 1.34 11.60
CA LYS A 46 13.20 1.43 12.09
C LYS A 46 13.74 2.84 11.91
N PHE A 47 13.64 3.39 10.70
CA PHE A 47 14.09 4.75 10.41
C PHE A 47 13.38 5.78 11.28
N LEU A 48 12.04 5.72 11.36
CA LEU A 48 11.22 6.60 12.19
C LEU A 48 11.71 6.65 13.64
N LYS A 49 11.96 5.47 14.23
CA LYS A 49 12.38 5.32 15.63
C LYS A 49 13.88 5.44 15.87
N ARG A 50 14.70 5.66 14.83
CA ARG A 50 16.16 5.73 14.97
C ARG A 50 16.56 6.78 16.01
N LYS A 51 17.54 6.43 16.83
CA LYS A 51 18.19 7.34 17.79
C LYS A 51 19.61 7.70 17.35
N ASP A 52 20.31 6.71 16.79
CA ASP A 52 21.63 6.87 16.19
C ASP A 52 21.46 7.35 14.74
N PRO A 53 22.05 8.50 14.35
CA PRO A 53 21.99 8.99 12.98
C PRO A 53 22.68 8.06 11.97
N ASP A 54 23.66 7.25 12.39
CA ASP A 54 24.52 6.45 11.52
C ASP A 54 24.13 4.96 11.43
N ASP A 55 22.93 4.59 11.92
CA ASP A 55 22.46 3.19 11.97
C ASP A 55 22.08 2.57 10.61
N GLY A 56 22.24 3.34 9.53
CA GLY A 56 21.95 2.96 8.14
C GLY A 56 20.46 2.76 7.82
N SER A 57 19.53 3.06 8.74
CA SER A 57 18.10 2.83 8.54
C SER A 57 17.49 3.65 7.41
N GLU A 58 18.00 4.86 7.18
CA GLU A 58 17.59 5.73 6.08
C GLU A 58 17.94 5.15 4.73
N LEU A 59 19.19 4.70 4.57
CA LEU A 59 19.65 4.06 3.34
C LEU A 59 18.89 2.76 3.08
N ALA A 60 18.60 1.97 4.12
CA ALA A 60 17.78 0.77 4.00
C ALA A 60 16.37 1.11 3.50
N LEU A 61 15.70 2.12 4.06
CA LEU A 61 14.39 2.55 3.59
C LEU A 61 14.45 3.05 2.14
N HIS A 62 15.45 3.86 1.80
CA HIS A 62 15.65 4.36 0.45
C HIS A 62 15.80 3.21 -0.57
N ASN A 63 16.57 2.17 -0.24
CA ASN A 63 16.76 1.02 -1.12
C ASN A 63 15.44 0.25 -1.36
N GLU A 64 14.59 0.10 -0.33
CA GLU A 64 13.28 -0.54 -0.49
C GLU A 64 12.32 0.29 -1.36
N LEU A 65 12.33 1.63 -1.21
CA LEU A 65 11.53 2.53 -2.05
C LEU A 65 12.02 2.54 -3.50
N LYS A 66 13.34 2.52 -3.70
CA LYS A 66 13.94 2.41 -5.03
C LYS A 66 13.59 1.08 -5.70
N ALA A 67 13.65 -0.03 -4.97
CA ALA A 67 13.25 -1.34 -5.50
C ALA A 67 11.78 -1.36 -5.92
N LEU A 68 10.89 -0.70 -5.16
CA LEU A 68 9.49 -0.56 -5.55
C LEU A 68 9.31 0.31 -6.80
N ASP A 69 10.01 1.45 -6.90
CA ASP A 69 9.98 2.32 -8.08
C ASP A 69 10.45 1.58 -9.35
N GLU A 70 11.58 0.85 -9.27
CA GLU A 70 12.10 0.06 -10.39
C GLU A 70 11.15 -1.08 -10.79
N HIS A 71 10.49 -1.71 -9.81
CA HIS A 71 9.48 -2.74 -10.07
C HIS A 71 8.25 -2.16 -10.79
N LEU A 72 7.74 -1.01 -10.34
CA LEU A 72 6.61 -0.32 -10.98
C LEU A 72 6.97 0.11 -12.41
N LYS A 73 8.17 0.65 -12.62
CA LYS A 73 8.70 0.96 -13.94
C LYS A 73 8.69 -0.24 -14.88
N ALA A 74 9.02 -1.43 -14.38
CA ALA A 74 9.11 -2.64 -15.19
C ALA A 74 7.76 -3.34 -15.42
N LYS A 75 6.85 -3.30 -14.44
CA LYS A 75 5.60 -4.09 -14.46
C LYS A 75 4.37 -3.29 -14.89
N GLY A 76 4.30 -2.00 -14.57
CA GLY A 76 3.17 -1.14 -14.90
C GLY A 76 2.66 -0.33 -13.71
N ARG A 77 1.40 0.14 -13.84
CA ARG A 77 0.79 1.09 -12.91
C ARG A 77 0.67 0.59 -11.47
N TYR A 78 0.42 -0.69 -11.28
CA TYR A 78 0.27 -1.38 -9.99
C TYR A 78 1.30 -2.50 -9.87
N VAL A 79 1.42 -3.10 -8.68
CA VAL A 79 2.44 -4.12 -8.38
C VAL A 79 2.41 -5.31 -9.35
N VAL A 80 1.23 -5.66 -9.87
CA VAL A 80 1.08 -6.77 -10.85
C VAL A 80 0.66 -6.32 -12.24
N GLY A 81 0.90 -5.05 -12.58
CA GLY A 81 0.65 -4.49 -13.91
C GLY A 81 -0.51 -3.50 -13.92
N GLU A 82 -1.51 -3.72 -14.77
CA GLU A 82 -2.57 -2.72 -15.01
C GLU A 82 -3.72 -2.77 -14.00
N ASN A 83 -3.87 -3.87 -13.26
CA ASN A 83 -4.97 -4.05 -12.30
C ASN A 83 -4.48 -3.97 -10.86
N ILE A 84 -5.33 -3.40 -10.01
CA ILE A 84 -5.12 -3.39 -8.56
C ILE A 84 -5.21 -4.81 -7.99
N CYS A 85 -4.36 -5.11 -7.00
CA CYS A 85 -4.35 -6.38 -6.27
C CYS A 85 -4.22 -6.17 -4.76
N ALA A 86 -4.29 -7.26 -3.99
CA ALA A 86 -4.17 -7.26 -2.54
C ALA A 86 -2.83 -6.68 -2.05
N VAL A 87 -1.76 -6.80 -2.84
CA VAL A 87 -0.45 -6.21 -2.50
C VAL A 87 -0.54 -4.68 -2.53
N ASP A 88 -1.23 -4.11 -3.52
CA ASP A 88 -1.38 -2.66 -3.62
C ASP A 88 -2.18 -2.11 -2.43
N LEU A 89 -3.28 -2.77 -2.10
CA LEU A 89 -4.14 -2.44 -0.95
C LEU A 89 -3.40 -2.59 0.40
N SER A 90 -2.40 -3.47 0.47
CA SER A 90 -1.52 -3.61 1.63
C SER A 90 -0.46 -2.50 1.70
N LEU A 91 0.06 -2.04 0.56
CA LEU A 91 1.14 -1.05 0.47
C LEU A 91 0.63 0.39 0.62
N ALA A 92 -0.49 0.74 -0.01
CA ALA A 92 -1.03 2.10 -0.01
C ALA A 92 -1.12 2.75 1.39
N PRO A 93 -1.73 2.13 2.42
CA PRO A 93 -1.77 2.73 3.75
C PRO A 93 -0.39 2.84 4.41
N LYS A 94 0.54 1.91 4.13
CA LYS A 94 1.92 1.95 4.67
C LYS A 94 2.70 3.14 4.09
N LEU A 95 2.58 3.37 2.78
CA LEU A 95 3.21 4.50 2.09
C LEU A 95 2.63 5.83 2.56
N TYR A 96 1.31 5.91 2.75
CA TYR A 96 0.68 7.10 3.33
C TYR A 96 1.23 7.40 4.74
N HIS A 97 1.29 6.39 5.62
CA HIS A 97 1.88 6.55 6.95
C HIS A 97 3.35 6.99 6.90
N LEU A 98 4.13 6.43 5.97
CA LEU A 98 5.52 6.80 5.76
C LEU A 98 5.65 8.28 5.40
N GLU A 99 4.91 8.77 4.40
CA GLU A 99 5.00 10.17 3.96
C GLU A 99 4.60 11.16 5.06
N VAL A 100 3.47 10.90 5.75
CA VAL A 100 2.97 11.80 6.78
C VAL A 100 3.88 11.79 8.01
N ALA A 101 4.27 10.61 8.50
CA ALA A 101 5.04 10.51 9.73
C ALA A 101 6.49 10.97 9.54
N LEU A 102 7.16 10.60 8.44
CA LEU A 102 8.53 11.03 8.19
C LEU A 102 8.62 12.52 7.85
N GLY A 103 7.63 13.05 7.14
CA GLY A 103 7.51 14.49 6.91
C GLY A 103 7.37 15.25 8.22
N HIS A 104 6.47 14.81 9.12
CA HIS A 104 6.22 15.49 10.39
C HIS A 104 7.38 15.34 11.40
N PHE A 105 7.83 14.11 11.66
CA PHE A 105 8.77 13.83 12.74
C PHE A 105 10.25 13.99 12.35
N LYS A 106 10.57 14.00 11.04
CA LYS A 106 11.96 14.09 10.57
C LYS A 106 12.21 15.14 9.51
N GLY A 107 11.18 15.83 9.00
CA GLY A 107 11.34 16.71 7.83
C GLY A 107 11.82 15.97 6.59
N TRP A 108 11.60 14.65 6.53
CA TRP A 108 12.11 13.78 5.49
C TRP A 108 11.04 13.55 4.41
N THR A 109 11.46 13.50 3.15
CA THR A 109 10.57 13.29 2.01
C THR A 109 11.13 12.21 1.09
N VAL A 110 10.24 11.51 0.39
CA VAL A 110 10.62 10.56 -0.66
C VAL A 110 11.32 11.33 -1.79
N LEU A 111 12.44 10.83 -2.28
CA LEU A 111 13.19 11.48 -3.36
C LEU A 111 12.29 11.71 -4.58
N GLU A 112 12.31 12.93 -5.13
CA GLU A 112 11.51 13.32 -6.30
C GLU A 112 11.85 12.51 -7.55
N SER A 113 13.07 11.96 -7.62
CA SER A 113 13.53 11.11 -8.72
C SER A 113 12.80 9.76 -8.83
N LEU A 114 12.11 9.31 -7.78
CA LEU A 114 11.33 8.07 -7.76
C LEU A 114 9.95 8.29 -8.40
N SER A 115 9.95 8.68 -9.67
CA SER A 115 8.74 9.15 -10.39
C SER A 115 7.62 8.11 -10.46
N TYR A 116 7.92 6.82 -10.62
CA TYR A 116 6.90 5.77 -10.73
C TYR A 116 6.26 5.50 -9.36
N LEU A 117 7.05 5.57 -8.29
CA LEU A 117 6.54 5.51 -6.93
C LEU A 117 5.63 6.70 -6.62
N HIS A 118 6.00 7.93 -7.02
CA HIS A 118 5.16 9.11 -6.84
C HIS A 118 3.83 8.96 -7.57
N ASP A 119 3.84 8.55 -8.84
CA ASP A 119 2.63 8.31 -9.61
C ASP A 119 1.76 7.23 -8.96
N TYR A 120 2.38 6.12 -8.52
CA TYR A 120 1.70 5.04 -7.81
C TYR A 120 1.00 5.52 -6.53
N VAL A 121 1.70 6.25 -5.65
CA VAL A 121 1.10 6.80 -4.42
C VAL A 121 -0.05 7.75 -4.74
N LYS A 122 0.10 8.55 -5.80
CA LYS A 122 -0.91 9.51 -6.24
C LYS A 122 -2.23 8.84 -6.61
N VAL A 123 -2.20 7.64 -7.20
CA VAL A 123 -3.41 6.87 -7.52
C VAL A 123 -4.25 6.56 -6.28
N PHE A 124 -3.62 6.33 -5.13
CA PHE A 124 -4.31 6.02 -3.87
C PHE A 124 -4.63 7.23 -3.00
N ARG A 125 -4.02 8.40 -3.29
CA ARG A 125 -4.20 9.65 -2.53
C ARG A 125 -5.43 10.43 -2.95
N PHE A 126 -5.87 10.28 -4.20
CA PHE A 126 -7.17 10.80 -4.63
C PHE A 126 -8.27 9.85 -4.15
N PRO A 127 -9.41 10.38 -3.66
CA PRO A 127 -10.48 9.53 -3.20
C PRO A 127 -10.88 8.59 -4.34
N ILE A 128 -10.71 7.29 -4.09
CA ILE A 128 -11.23 6.18 -4.90
C ILE A 128 -12.78 6.31 -5.06
N SER A 129 -13.42 7.27 -4.38
CA SER A 129 -14.82 7.64 -4.54
C SER A 129 -15.16 8.52 -5.74
N LEU A 130 -14.20 9.09 -6.51
CA LEU A 130 -14.55 10.01 -7.62
C LEU A 130 -14.44 9.43 -9.04
N SER A 131 -13.88 8.23 -9.22
CA SER A 131 -14.07 7.46 -10.47
C SER A 131 -15.26 6.49 -10.41
N CYS A 132 -15.91 6.36 -9.25
CA CYS A 132 -17.15 5.61 -9.07
C CYS A 132 -18.38 6.56 -8.98
N ASN A 133 -18.51 7.47 -9.94
CA ASN A 133 -19.78 8.11 -10.27
C ASN A 133 -20.39 7.28 -11.42
N SER A 134 -21.46 6.50 -11.27
CA SER A 134 -22.80 7.09 -11.16
C SER A 134 -23.95 6.06 -11.03
N VAL A 135 -23.75 4.86 -10.47
CA VAL A 135 -24.83 3.83 -10.51
C VAL A 135 -25.21 3.16 -9.18
N TRP A 136 -24.33 3.14 -8.17
CA TRP A 136 -24.55 2.25 -7.01
C TRP A 136 -25.11 2.93 -5.75
N TRP A 137 -24.97 4.25 -5.59
CA TRP A 137 -25.33 4.93 -4.34
C TRP A 137 -26.82 5.30 -4.19
N HIS A 138 -27.61 5.26 -5.27
CA HIS A 138 -29.06 5.57 -5.19
C HIS A 138 -29.95 4.36 -4.88
N LYS A 139 -29.39 3.16 -4.63
CA LYS A 139 -30.18 1.93 -4.42
C LYS A 139 -30.25 1.43 -2.98
N LEU A 140 -29.77 2.20 -2.00
CA LEU A 140 -29.85 1.83 -0.59
C LEU A 140 -30.64 2.82 0.30
N ASP A 141 -31.28 3.83 -0.29
CA ASP A 141 -32.18 4.76 0.39
C ASP A 141 -33.60 4.76 -0.19
N THR A 142 -34.19 3.56 -0.37
CA THR A 142 -35.65 3.36 -0.43
C THR A 142 -36.02 2.01 0.18
#